data_AF-A0A2G6JA12-F1
#
_entry.id   AF-A0A2G6JA12-F1
#
_cell.length_a   1.000
_cell.length_b   1.000
_cell.length_c   1.000
_cell.angle_alpha   90.00
_cell.angle_beta   90.00
_cell.angle_gamma   90.00
#
_symmetry.space_group_name_H-M   'P 1'
#
loop_
_entity.id
_entity.type
_entity.pdbx_description
1 polymer ?
#
loop_
_entity_poly.entity_id
_entity_poly.type
_entity_poly.pdbx_seq_one_letter_code
_entity_poly.pdbx_strand_id
1 'polypeptide(L)'
;MAGGRGLPPALPRGGASLWRSDRGAAGRGRRAHAGAPRGPGRVLRLRRDLCGEVSDAVGRHGPRQGGADSRPGRALGGVQRGRLRAADRRGARARRRLWGPAQARGRDRRRGAGPDAAAAARGRRRAPVSAAGPDGAGHPLFPILPHRLSERLPEALADAQLQAFVGGTTRLKDAQRAQVAADTFGAGHGAVRRAAGQLARHTLDHLDRYLARWIDEARARGTRVHVADTDEDARRIVVEIATQARATRCVKAKSMATEEVRLNDALEAAGVETVETDLGEYILQLDGDAPSHIVTPMIHKDRAAVGRAFERELGVPYSDDREALAAIARAELRAAFGRADLGITGGNFLVASTGAVVIGTNEGNGRMTATAPRTRVALVGIDKIIPDMEALSLMLGLLARTSTGQPLTVYSSIASGPRRPGEADGAEALHVVLLDNGRSRALADPELRDALRCIRCGACLNACPVYRRAGGHAYGSVYPGPIGAVLTPLLAGQGAYPDLPHATSLCGACHRVCPVDIDLPALLIAHRRRQVSQRRIAWRERLVHHLWAWSLRLGWAYRLSLRLQRWLLRRRAGAGGFIERAPGPARRWTETRALPAPAPAPFRSWWRRWGRRGAAGWRDGAGGRDG
;
A
#
# COMPACT_ATOMS: atom_id res chain seq x y z
N MET A 1 50.75 -1.50 5.81
CA MET A 1 50.24 -0.13 6.08
C MET A 1 48.72 -0.18 6.14
N ALA A 2 48.17 -0.22 7.36
CA ALA A 2 46.75 -0.30 7.61
C ALA A 2 46.19 1.12 7.77
N GLY A 3 45.33 1.55 6.85
CA GLY A 3 44.62 2.82 6.92
C GLY A 3 43.20 2.60 7.42
N GLY A 4 42.99 2.77 8.73
CA GLY A 4 41.66 2.75 9.34
C GLY A 4 40.82 3.92 8.82
N ARG A 5 39.69 3.60 8.17
CA ARG A 5 38.67 4.60 7.83
C ARG A 5 37.73 4.73 9.02
N GLY A 6 37.68 5.96 9.55
CA GLY A 6 36.90 6.32 10.73
C GLY A 6 35.41 6.01 10.59
N LEU A 7 34.84 5.59 11.72
CA LEU A 7 33.41 5.45 11.96
C LEU A 7 32.69 6.78 11.70
N PRO A 8 31.47 6.78 11.13
CA PRO A 8 30.61 7.96 11.15
C PRO A 8 30.26 8.33 12.62
N PRO A 9 29.99 9.61 12.92
CA PRO A 9 29.76 10.06 14.28
C PRO A 9 28.58 9.32 14.90
N ALA A 10 28.78 8.92 16.14
CA ALA A 10 27.86 8.12 16.94
C ALA A 10 26.42 8.65 16.87
N LEU A 11 25.48 7.75 16.57
CA LEU A 11 24.08 7.92 16.95
C LEU A 11 24.04 8.32 18.43
N PRO A 12 23.23 9.30 18.84
CA PRO A 12 23.22 9.76 20.21
C PRO A 12 22.90 8.58 21.12
N ARG A 13 23.86 8.22 21.98
CA ARG A 13 23.63 7.46 23.21
C ARG A 13 22.86 8.38 24.17
N GLY A 14 21.61 8.67 23.83
CA GLY A 14 20.65 9.43 24.61
C GLY A 14 19.51 8.50 24.99
N GLY A 15 19.23 8.39 26.28
CA GLY A 15 18.51 7.29 26.91
C GLY A 15 17.10 7.02 26.38
N ALA A 16 16.73 5.75 26.46
CA ALA A 16 15.35 5.31 26.57
C ALA A 16 14.70 5.97 27.82
N SER A 17 14.11 7.16 27.69
CA SER A 17 13.34 7.76 28.79
C SER A 17 12.25 8.78 28.41
N LEU A 18 11.93 9.01 27.13
CA LEU A 18 10.95 10.05 26.75
C LEU A 18 9.50 9.59 26.50
N TRP A 19 9.16 8.33 26.82
CA TRP A 19 7.76 7.87 26.82
C TRP A 19 7.46 7.17 28.14
N ARG A 20 7.60 7.92 29.24
CA ARG A 20 7.19 7.46 30.57
C ARG A 20 5.67 7.64 30.67
N SER A 21 4.96 6.53 30.77
CA SER A 21 3.53 6.52 31.09
C SER A 21 3.30 7.21 32.44
N ASP A 22 2.39 8.17 32.50
CA ASP A 22 1.87 8.67 33.77
C ASP A 22 1.19 7.51 34.51
N ARG A 23 1.90 6.98 35.52
CA ARG A 23 1.33 6.21 36.62
C ARG A 23 1.57 7.01 37.89
N GLY A 24 0.59 7.79 38.29
CA GLY A 24 0.53 8.48 39.57
C GLY A 24 -0.61 7.94 40.42
N ALA A 25 -0.26 7.55 41.65
CA ALA A 25 -1.10 7.35 42.84
C ALA A 25 -1.99 6.09 42.92
N ALA A 26 -1.42 5.05 43.53
CA ALA A 26 -2.18 4.03 44.26
C ALA A 26 -2.74 4.63 45.56
N GLY A 27 -4.06 4.79 45.63
CA GLY A 27 -4.82 5.02 46.86
C GLY A 27 -5.65 3.77 47.20
N ARG A 28 -5.60 3.35 48.46
CA ARG A 28 -6.15 2.09 48.97
C ARG A 28 -7.69 2.02 48.89
N GLY A 29 -8.19 0.91 48.36
CA GLY A 29 -9.34 0.14 48.87
C GLY A 29 -10.73 0.78 48.93
N ARG A 30 -11.63 0.35 48.05
CA ARG A 30 -12.97 -0.19 48.39
C ARG A 30 -13.61 -0.84 47.15
N ARG A 31 -14.20 -2.02 47.35
CA ARG A 31 -14.96 -2.79 46.35
C ARG A 31 -16.21 -2.00 45.94
N ALA A 32 -16.50 -1.92 44.64
CA ALA A 32 -17.82 -1.54 44.14
C ALA A 32 -18.15 -2.30 42.85
N HIS A 33 -19.41 -2.69 42.75
CA HIS A 33 -19.99 -3.66 41.82
C HIS A 33 -19.92 -3.26 40.34
N ALA A 34 -19.91 -4.30 39.49
CA ALA A 34 -20.01 -4.23 38.04
C ALA A 34 -21.33 -3.58 37.58
N GLY A 35 -21.23 -2.49 36.83
CA GLY A 35 -22.29 -1.92 36.00
C GLY A 35 -22.07 -2.25 34.52
N ALA A 36 -23.14 -2.64 33.84
CA ALA A 36 -23.19 -3.13 32.46
C ALA A 36 -22.54 -2.20 31.40
N PRO A 37 -22.02 -2.74 30.27
CA PRO A 37 -21.40 -1.93 29.24
C PRO A 37 -22.46 -1.17 28.40
N ARG A 38 -22.32 0.15 28.34
CA ARG A 38 -23.02 1.01 27.36
C ARG A 38 -22.46 0.74 25.95
N GLY A 39 -23.35 0.72 24.97
CA GLY A 39 -23.11 0.32 23.57
C GLY A 39 -22.11 1.18 22.77
N PRO A 40 -21.92 0.89 21.47
CA PRO A 40 -20.80 1.40 20.68
C PRO A 40 -20.97 2.89 20.39
N GLY A 41 -20.21 3.72 21.12
CA GLY A 41 -20.10 5.15 20.84
C GLY A 41 -19.27 5.40 19.57
N ARG A 42 -19.75 6.30 18.72
CA ARG A 42 -19.02 6.81 17.54
C ARG A 42 -17.66 7.38 17.98
N VAL A 43 -16.56 6.80 17.50
CA VAL A 43 -15.18 7.11 17.96
C VAL A 43 -14.55 8.32 17.25
N LEU A 44 -15.22 8.94 16.27
CA LEU A 44 -14.79 10.23 15.73
C LEU A 44 -16.00 11.17 15.65
N ARG A 45 -16.07 12.16 16.55
CA ARG A 45 -16.76 13.42 16.23
C ARG A 45 -15.67 14.37 15.80
N LEU A 46 -15.39 14.42 14.49
CA LEU A 46 -14.82 15.63 13.91
C LEU A 46 -15.75 16.76 14.34
N ARG A 47 -15.17 17.73 15.04
CA ARG A 47 -15.86 18.92 15.55
C ARG A 47 -16.72 19.50 14.42
N ARG A 48 -18.03 19.65 14.67
CA ARG A 48 -19.04 20.03 13.64
C ARG A 48 -18.72 21.41 13.03
N ASP A 49 -17.99 22.23 13.78
CA ASP A 49 -17.34 23.48 13.44
C ASP A 49 -16.26 23.37 12.34
N LEU A 50 -15.65 22.20 12.10
CA LEU A 50 -14.66 21.99 11.03
C LEU A 50 -15.28 21.57 9.68
N CYS A 51 -16.51 21.06 9.68
CA CYS A 51 -17.26 20.67 8.48
C CYS A 51 -18.16 21.79 7.95
N GLY A 52 -18.36 22.87 8.70
CA GLY A 52 -19.38 23.90 8.43
C GLY A 52 -19.00 25.00 7.44
N GLU A 53 -17.71 25.20 7.12
CA GLU A 53 -17.28 26.39 6.36
C GLU A 53 -17.09 26.20 4.85
N VAL A 54 -17.53 25.08 4.26
CA VAL A 54 -17.40 24.84 2.80
C VAL A 54 -18.72 24.96 2.03
N SER A 55 -19.85 25.23 2.71
CA SER A 55 -21.17 25.26 2.04
C SER A 55 -21.75 26.64 1.74
N ASP A 56 -21.24 27.73 2.33
CA ASP A 56 -21.88 29.06 2.21
C ASP A 56 -21.34 29.96 1.08
N ALA A 57 -20.34 29.50 0.32
CA ALA A 57 -19.81 30.23 -0.85
C ALA A 57 -20.30 29.68 -2.21
N VAL A 58 -21.19 28.69 -2.23
CA VAL A 58 -21.72 28.08 -3.46
C VAL A 58 -23.24 28.17 -3.46
N GLY A 59 -23.75 29.38 -3.64
CA GLY A 59 -25.19 29.57 -3.69
C GLY A 59 -25.59 31.02 -3.89
N ARG A 60 -25.30 31.58 -5.07
CA ARG A 60 -26.09 32.64 -5.74
C ARG A 60 -25.40 33.07 -7.03
N HIS A 61 -25.74 32.42 -8.14
CA HIS A 61 -25.90 33.10 -9.42
C HIS A 61 -26.84 32.30 -10.32
N GLY A 62 -28.07 32.79 -10.44
CA GLY A 62 -29.06 32.44 -11.45
C GLY A 62 -29.96 33.66 -11.67
N PRO A 63 -30.28 34.05 -12.92
CA PRO A 63 -30.66 35.42 -13.26
C PRO A 63 -32.17 35.62 -13.20
N ARG A 64 -32.65 36.76 -12.67
CA ARG A 64 -33.96 37.32 -13.05
C ARG A 64 -33.94 38.84 -13.07
N GLN A 65 -34.54 39.35 -14.13
CA GLN A 65 -34.72 40.72 -14.56
C GLN A 65 -35.68 41.49 -13.66
N GLY A 66 -35.58 42.83 -13.70
CA GLY A 66 -36.72 43.73 -13.57
C GLY A 66 -36.61 44.79 -12.49
N GLY A 67 -36.60 46.07 -12.91
CA GLY A 67 -37.36 47.11 -12.21
C GLY A 67 -36.57 48.15 -11.40
N ALA A 68 -36.27 49.28 -12.07
CA ALA A 68 -36.51 50.67 -11.65
C ALA A 68 -35.89 51.28 -10.36
N ASP A 69 -35.29 52.45 -10.61
CA ASP A 69 -35.28 53.70 -9.82
C ASP A 69 -34.70 53.74 -8.40
N SER A 70 -33.54 54.41 -8.25
CA SER A 70 -33.47 55.84 -7.90
C SER A 70 -32.02 56.30 -7.60
N ARG A 71 -31.65 57.47 -8.14
CA ARG A 71 -30.40 58.23 -7.94
C ARG A 71 -30.47 59.09 -6.65
N PRO A 72 -29.50 59.98 -6.32
CA PRO A 72 -28.05 59.80 -6.11
C PRO A 72 -27.55 60.50 -4.82
N GLY A 73 -26.33 60.20 -4.36
CA GLY A 73 -25.62 60.97 -3.35
C GLY A 73 -24.18 61.27 -3.76
N ARG A 74 -23.90 62.55 -4.08
CA ARG A 74 -22.57 63.14 -4.36
C ARG A 74 -21.66 63.10 -3.12
N ALA A 75 -20.35 62.97 -3.29
CA ALA A 75 -19.29 64.00 -3.10
C ALA A 75 -18.25 63.44 -2.10
N LEU A 76 -16.94 63.71 -2.07
CA LEU A 76 -15.99 64.56 -2.78
C LEU A 76 -14.55 64.16 -2.36
N GLY A 77 -13.55 64.46 -3.20
CA GLY A 77 -12.12 64.63 -2.81
C GLY A 77 -11.23 63.39 -2.96
N GLY A 78 -10.10 63.39 -3.66
CA GLY A 78 -9.30 64.49 -4.20
C GLY A 78 -7.80 64.19 -4.05
N VAL A 79 -7.17 63.72 -5.13
CA VAL A 79 -5.82 64.08 -5.63
C VAL A 79 -4.62 64.06 -4.65
N GLN A 80 -3.58 63.28 -4.98
CA GLN A 80 -2.29 63.86 -5.41
C GLN A 80 -1.35 62.84 -6.06
N ARG A 81 -0.85 63.23 -7.24
CA ARG A 81 0.23 62.63 -8.01
C ARG A 81 1.56 63.25 -7.57
N GLY A 82 2.63 62.48 -7.58
CA GLY A 82 4.02 62.98 -7.57
C GLY A 82 4.88 62.20 -8.55
N ARG A 83 5.31 62.86 -9.64
CA ARG A 83 6.41 62.45 -10.55
C ARG A 83 7.61 63.34 -10.24
N LEU A 84 8.83 62.82 -10.22
CA LEU A 84 10.11 63.48 -10.58
C LEU A 84 11.13 62.33 -10.81
N ARG A 85 11.52 62.02 -12.06
CA ARG A 85 12.64 62.52 -12.90
C ARG A 85 14.05 62.07 -12.48
N ALA A 86 14.84 61.80 -13.52
CA ALA A 86 16.08 61.01 -13.62
C ALA A 86 17.39 61.75 -13.29
N ALA A 87 18.45 60.98 -12.99
CA ALA A 87 19.86 61.13 -13.42
C ALA A 87 20.65 59.92 -12.85
N ASP A 88 21.11 58.96 -13.66
CA ASP A 88 22.36 58.89 -14.46
C ASP A 88 23.59 58.34 -13.70
N ARG A 89 24.14 57.26 -14.30
CA ARG A 89 25.54 56.84 -14.41
C ARG A 89 26.34 56.17 -13.27
N ARG A 90 26.81 54.96 -13.66
CA ARG A 90 28.14 54.32 -13.50
C ARG A 90 28.32 53.26 -12.38
N GLY A 91 28.32 52.00 -12.83
CA GLY A 91 29.56 51.20 -12.87
C GLY A 91 29.82 50.22 -11.72
N ALA A 92 29.66 48.91 -12.00
CA ALA A 92 30.57 47.80 -11.66
C ALA A 92 29.81 46.47 -11.83
N ARG A 93 30.04 45.73 -12.94
CA ARG A 93 30.78 44.45 -12.97
C ARG A 93 30.45 43.54 -11.76
N ALA A 94 29.83 42.38 -11.98
CA ALA A 94 30.51 41.15 -12.41
C ALA A 94 29.59 39.91 -12.43
N ARG A 95 29.91 38.99 -13.36
CA ARG A 95 29.63 37.53 -13.40
C ARG A 95 28.20 37.05 -13.74
N ARG A 96 27.93 36.97 -15.04
CA ARG A 96 27.19 35.83 -15.64
C ARG A 96 27.99 35.29 -16.82
N ARG A 97 28.60 34.11 -16.64
CA ARG A 97 28.94 33.16 -17.70
C ARG A 97 28.94 31.77 -17.07
N LEU A 98 28.11 30.90 -17.60
CA LEU A 98 28.46 29.56 -18.08
C LEU A 98 27.19 29.03 -18.74
N TRP A 99 27.23 28.93 -20.06
CA TRP A 99 26.51 28.02 -20.96
C TRP A 99 26.87 28.55 -22.36
N GLY A 100 28.00 28.06 -22.87
CA GLY A 100 28.42 28.26 -24.26
C GLY A 100 27.90 27.12 -25.14
N PRO A 101 27.63 27.36 -26.43
CA PRO A 101 27.27 26.30 -27.36
C PRO A 101 28.53 25.70 -27.99
N ALA A 102 28.65 24.37 -27.97
CA ALA A 102 29.61 23.64 -28.78
C ALA A 102 29.00 23.35 -30.15
N GLN A 103 29.63 23.87 -31.20
CA GLN A 103 29.38 23.51 -32.59
C GLN A 103 30.02 22.13 -32.88
N ALA A 104 29.28 21.27 -33.57
CA ALA A 104 29.87 20.25 -34.44
C ALA A 104 29.00 20.14 -35.69
N ARG A 105 29.64 20.37 -36.84
CA ARG A 105 29.05 20.28 -38.19
C ARG A 105 28.95 18.80 -38.60
N GLY A 106 27.84 18.45 -39.24
CA GLY A 106 27.69 17.23 -40.02
C GLY A 106 26.48 17.37 -40.92
N ARG A 107 26.71 17.70 -42.20
CA ARG A 107 25.69 17.71 -43.26
C ARG A 107 25.23 16.27 -43.50
N ASP A 108 23.92 16.01 -43.46
CA ASP A 108 23.30 15.23 -44.52
C ASP A 108 21.80 15.52 -44.68
N ARG A 109 21.33 15.28 -45.90
CA ARG A 109 20.15 15.80 -46.60
C ARG A 109 18.81 15.42 -45.96
N ARG A 110 17.97 16.42 -45.63
CA ARG A 110 16.53 16.23 -45.42
C ARG A 110 15.77 16.53 -46.73
N ARG A 111 15.19 15.48 -47.32
CA ARG A 111 14.00 15.61 -48.19
C ARG A 111 12.80 15.94 -47.29
N GLY A 112 11.99 16.91 -47.73
CA GLY A 112 10.84 17.39 -46.99
C GLY A 112 9.74 16.35 -46.85
N ALA A 113 9.10 16.36 -45.69
CA ALA A 113 7.74 15.86 -45.49
C ALA A 113 6.96 16.99 -44.80
N GLY A 114 5.85 17.38 -45.42
CA GLY A 114 5.02 18.53 -45.04
C GLY A 114 4.23 18.37 -43.73
N PRO A 115 3.45 19.39 -43.34
CA PRO A 115 2.87 19.52 -42.01
C PRO A 115 1.66 18.62 -41.68
N ASP A 116 1.24 17.71 -42.57
CA ASP A 116 -0.07 17.02 -42.43
C ASP A 116 -0.05 15.69 -41.66
N ALA A 117 1.11 15.20 -41.20
CA ALA A 117 1.19 13.96 -40.42
C ALA A 117 0.92 14.15 -38.90
N ALA A 118 0.90 15.39 -38.40
CA ALA A 118 0.72 15.68 -36.96
C ALA A 118 -0.75 15.89 -36.54
N ALA A 119 -1.70 15.88 -37.49
CA ALA A 119 -3.11 16.15 -37.23
C ALA A 119 -3.97 14.88 -37.05
N ALA A 120 -3.49 13.69 -37.43
CA ALA A 120 -4.27 12.44 -37.43
C ALA A 120 -4.29 11.69 -36.07
N ALA A 121 -3.57 12.16 -35.05
CA ALA A 121 -3.50 11.51 -33.73
C ALA A 121 -4.47 12.10 -32.68
N ARG A 122 -5.55 12.78 -33.11
CA ARG A 122 -6.57 13.32 -32.20
C ARG A 122 -7.78 12.40 -32.14
N GLY A 123 -8.00 11.80 -30.97
CA GLY A 123 -9.35 11.44 -30.52
C GLY A 123 -9.82 10.02 -30.80
N ARG A 124 -9.03 8.99 -30.46
CA ARG A 124 -9.67 7.74 -30.01
C ARG A 124 -10.02 7.95 -28.53
N ARG A 125 -11.30 8.22 -28.24
CA ARG A 125 -11.85 8.07 -26.89
C ARG A 125 -11.50 6.64 -26.46
N ARG A 126 -10.57 6.50 -25.51
CA ARG A 126 -10.28 5.21 -24.88
C ARG A 126 -11.58 4.75 -24.25
N ALA A 127 -12.01 3.53 -24.59
CA ALA A 127 -13.10 2.92 -23.85
C ALA A 127 -12.67 2.86 -22.38
N PRO A 128 -13.53 3.25 -21.42
CA PRO A 128 -13.22 3.06 -20.01
C PRO A 128 -12.88 1.58 -19.81
N VAL A 129 -11.96 1.29 -18.89
CA VAL A 129 -11.65 -0.08 -18.46
C VAL A 129 -13.00 -0.74 -18.17
N SER A 130 -13.43 -1.67 -19.03
CA SER A 130 -14.75 -2.23 -18.91
C SER A 130 -14.84 -2.94 -17.56
N ALA A 131 -15.94 -2.73 -16.85
CA ALA A 131 -16.20 -3.38 -15.56
C ALA A 131 -16.21 -4.92 -15.66
N ALA A 132 -16.26 -5.46 -16.88
CA ALA A 132 -16.06 -6.86 -17.20
C ALA A 132 -14.97 -6.98 -18.27
N GLY A 133 -13.95 -7.79 -18.03
CA GLY A 133 -13.02 -8.19 -19.08
C GLY A 133 -13.73 -8.98 -20.18
N PRO A 134 -13.05 -9.27 -21.31
CA PRO A 134 -13.62 -10.00 -22.45
C PRO A 134 -14.24 -11.37 -22.09
N ASP A 135 -13.91 -11.92 -20.91
CA ASP A 135 -14.34 -13.26 -20.47
C ASP A 135 -15.56 -13.24 -19.52
N GLY A 136 -16.22 -12.10 -19.31
CA GLY A 136 -17.32 -11.97 -18.35
C GLY A 136 -16.90 -12.06 -16.88
N ALA A 137 -15.61 -12.25 -16.61
CA ALA A 137 -15.02 -12.08 -15.29
C ALA A 137 -14.95 -10.58 -14.96
N GLY A 138 -15.55 -10.19 -13.83
CA GLY A 138 -15.50 -8.81 -13.34
C GLY A 138 -14.06 -8.30 -13.15
N HIS A 139 -13.90 -6.99 -13.06
CA HIS A 139 -12.60 -6.32 -12.88
C HIS A 139 -11.69 -7.04 -11.87
N PRO A 140 -10.39 -7.29 -12.17
CA PRO A 140 -9.51 -8.12 -11.32
C PRO A 140 -9.41 -7.69 -9.86
N LEU A 141 -9.52 -6.38 -9.59
CA LEU A 141 -9.46 -5.79 -8.24
C LEU A 141 -10.83 -5.52 -7.61
N PHE A 142 -11.92 -5.57 -8.38
CA PHE A 142 -13.29 -5.28 -7.93
C PHE A 142 -14.24 -6.39 -8.38
N PRO A 143 -14.04 -7.63 -7.90
CA PRO A 143 -14.93 -8.75 -8.21
C PRO A 143 -16.30 -8.55 -7.54
N ILE A 144 -17.29 -9.32 -8.03
CA ILE A 144 -18.59 -9.43 -7.35
C ILE A 144 -18.37 -10.09 -5.98
N LEU A 145 -18.96 -9.49 -4.94
CA LEU A 145 -18.84 -9.97 -3.56
C LEU A 145 -19.99 -10.94 -3.21
N PRO A 146 -19.75 -11.96 -2.36
CA PRO A 146 -18.49 -12.25 -1.68
C PRO A 146 -17.44 -12.88 -2.62
N HIS A 147 -16.23 -12.34 -2.61
CA HIS A 147 -15.11 -12.86 -3.40
C HIS A 147 -14.44 -14.03 -2.68
N ARG A 148 -14.17 -15.10 -3.43
CA ARG A 148 -13.42 -16.27 -2.95
C ARG A 148 -12.15 -16.45 -3.75
N LEU A 149 -11.02 -16.18 -3.11
CA LEU A 149 -9.69 -16.48 -3.66
C LEU A 149 -9.56 -17.94 -4.11
N SER A 150 -10.22 -18.89 -3.42
CA SER A 150 -10.18 -20.31 -3.80
C SER A 150 -10.70 -20.60 -5.21
N GLU A 151 -11.59 -19.74 -5.73
CA GLU A 151 -12.18 -19.91 -7.07
C GLU A 151 -11.23 -19.44 -8.18
N ARG A 152 -10.33 -18.49 -7.90
CA ARG A 152 -9.31 -18.00 -8.86
C ARG A 152 -7.96 -18.70 -8.75
N LEU A 153 -7.72 -19.44 -7.67
CA LEU A 153 -6.45 -20.14 -7.44
C LEU A 153 -6.08 -21.14 -8.56
N PRO A 154 -6.99 -21.99 -9.08
CA PRO A 154 -6.62 -22.98 -10.09
C PRO A 154 -5.98 -22.37 -11.34
N GLU A 155 -6.56 -21.28 -11.84
CA GLU A 155 -6.06 -20.53 -13.00
C GLU A 155 -4.68 -19.91 -12.71
N ALA A 156 -4.55 -19.19 -11.58
CA ALA A 156 -3.28 -18.59 -11.19
C ALA A 156 -2.15 -19.62 -10.99
N LEU A 157 -2.48 -20.81 -10.47
CA LEU A 157 -1.52 -21.89 -10.26
C LEU A 157 -1.11 -22.58 -11.57
N ALA A 158 -1.97 -22.57 -12.59
CA ALA A 158 -1.69 -23.12 -13.91
C ALA A 158 -0.85 -22.17 -14.80
N ASP A 159 -0.87 -20.87 -14.52
CA ASP A 159 -0.13 -19.86 -15.29
C ASP A 159 1.38 -19.92 -15.02
N ALA A 160 2.12 -20.59 -15.91
CA ALA A 160 3.57 -20.74 -15.85
C ALA A 160 4.32 -19.39 -15.91
N GLN A 161 3.79 -18.41 -16.64
CA GLN A 161 4.38 -17.08 -16.79
C GLN A 161 4.27 -16.31 -15.46
N LEU A 162 3.09 -16.33 -14.84
CA LEU A 162 2.87 -15.78 -13.49
C LEU A 162 3.80 -16.45 -12.47
N GLN A 163 3.91 -17.79 -12.50
CA GLN A 163 4.78 -18.53 -11.59
C GLN A 163 6.25 -18.11 -11.73
N ALA A 164 6.72 -17.90 -12.96
CA ALA A 164 8.09 -17.49 -13.25
C ALA A 164 8.35 -16.05 -12.77
N PHE A 165 7.52 -15.08 -13.17
CA PHE A 165 7.78 -13.67 -12.94
C PHE A 165 7.52 -13.23 -11.50
N VAL A 166 6.36 -13.60 -10.95
CA VAL A 166 6.05 -13.27 -9.55
C VAL A 166 7.00 -14.05 -8.64
N GLY A 167 7.20 -15.34 -8.89
CA GLY A 167 8.10 -16.17 -8.09
C GLY A 167 9.56 -15.72 -8.14
N GLY A 168 10.08 -15.34 -9.30
CA GLY A 168 11.45 -14.85 -9.47
C GLY A 168 11.67 -13.48 -8.85
N THR A 169 10.86 -12.49 -9.25
CA THR A 169 11.01 -11.09 -8.82
C THR A 169 10.83 -10.93 -7.31
N THR A 170 9.87 -11.63 -6.71
CA THR A 170 9.66 -11.57 -5.25
C THR A 170 10.84 -12.12 -4.48
N ARG A 171 11.41 -13.27 -4.89
CA ARG A 171 12.60 -13.87 -4.22
C ARG A 171 13.82 -12.95 -4.34
N LEU A 172 14.04 -12.37 -5.51
CA LEU A 172 15.13 -11.42 -5.74
C LEU A 172 15.02 -10.22 -4.79
N LYS A 173 13.84 -9.58 -4.75
CA LYS A 173 13.58 -8.44 -3.87
C LYS A 173 13.70 -8.82 -2.39
N ASP A 174 13.22 -10.00 -2.01
CA ASP A 174 13.27 -10.53 -0.64
C ASP A 174 14.72 -10.75 -0.17
N ALA A 175 15.59 -11.27 -1.04
CA ALA A 175 17.01 -11.43 -0.77
C ALA A 175 17.73 -10.07 -0.68
N GLN A 176 17.48 -9.17 -1.63
CA GLN A 176 18.12 -7.86 -1.69
C GLN A 176 17.80 -7.00 -0.45
N ARG A 177 16.52 -6.97 -0.03
CA ARG A 177 16.14 -6.26 1.21
C ARG A 177 16.79 -6.87 2.45
N ALA A 178 17.00 -8.18 2.49
CA ALA A 178 17.55 -8.87 3.64
C ALA A 178 19.02 -8.51 3.82
N GLN A 179 19.77 -8.50 2.70
CA GLN A 179 21.16 -8.05 2.66
C GLN A 179 21.28 -6.60 3.12
N VAL A 180 20.55 -5.67 2.50
CA VAL A 180 20.65 -4.24 2.83
C VAL A 180 20.22 -3.92 4.26
N ALA A 181 19.22 -4.62 4.78
CA ALA A 181 18.82 -4.47 6.18
C ALA A 181 19.91 -4.97 7.14
N ALA A 182 20.58 -6.08 6.82
CA ALA A 182 21.70 -6.60 7.59
C ALA A 182 22.89 -5.61 7.57
N ASP A 183 23.25 -5.09 6.41
CA ASP A 183 24.37 -4.15 6.24
C ASP A 183 24.12 -2.81 6.92
N THR A 184 22.87 -2.31 6.89
CA THR A 184 22.54 -1.01 7.47
C THR A 184 22.37 -1.10 8.99
N PHE A 185 21.59 -2.07 9.47
CA PHE A 185 21.11 -2.07 10.85
C PHE A 185 21.79 -3.13 11.73
N GLY A 186 22.44 -4.13 11.13
CA GLY A 186 23.05 -5.25 11.83
C GLY A 186 22.12 -5.88 12.87
N ALA A 187 22.66 -6.12 14.07
CA ALA A 187 21.90 -6.65 15.21
C ALA A 187 20.77 -5.70 15.68
N GLY A 188 20.86 -4.40 15.37
CA GLY A 188 19.88 -3.38 15.76
C GLY A 188 18.57 -3.41 14.96
N HIS A 189 18.50 -4.15 13.85
CA HIS A 189 17.35 -4.14 12.94
C HIS A 189 16.01 -4.40 13.64
N GLY A 190 15.97 -5.38 14.56
CA GLY A 190 14.76 -5.69 15.32
C GLY A 190 14.30 -4.55 16.23
N ALA A 191 15.24 -3.80 16.82
CA ALA A 191 14.92 -2.65 17.67
C ALA A 191 14.35 -1.49 16.86
N VAL A 192 14.96 -1.17 15.70
CA VAL A 192 14.47 -0.11 14.80
C VAL A 192 13.04 -0.40 14.33
N ARG A 193 12.76 -1.66 13.95
CA ARG A 193 11.42 -2.09 13.52
C ARG A 193 10.36 -1.92 14.62
N ARG A 194 10.70 -2.33 15.85
CA ARG A 194 9.82 -2.15 17.01
C ARG A 194 9.58 -0.68 17.34
N ALA A 195 10.61 0.15 17.28
CA ALA A 195 10.48 1.59 17.49
C ALA A 195 9.54 2.22 16.45
N ALA A 196 9.70 1.89 15.16
CA ALA A 196 8.80 2.36 14.11
C ALA A 196 7.36 1.86 14.30
N GLY A 197 7.19 0.60 14.71
CA GLY A 197 5.88 0.02 15.02
C GLY A 197 5.19 0.66 16.24
N GLN A 198 5.95 1.02 17.28
CA GLN A 198 5.46 1.74 18.45
C GLN A 198 5.08 3.18 18.10
N LEU A 199 5.90 3.86 17.29
CA LEU A 199 5.60 5.21 16.79
C LEU A 199 4.30 5.24 15.98
N ALA A 200 4.15 4.30 15.03
CA ALA A 200 2.93 4.21 14.23
C ALA A 200 1.72 3.90 15.11
N ARG A 201 1.85 3.01 16.11
CA ARG A 201 0.78 2.73 17.06
C ARG A 201 0.40 3.96 17.87
N HIS A 202 1.37 4.63 18.50
CA HIS A 202 1.15 5.84 19.28
C HIS A 202 0.41 6.90 18.46
N THR A 203 0.81 7.08 17.21
CA THR A 203 0.18 8.07 16.32
C THR A 203 -1.27 7.71 16.03
N LEU A 204 -1.58 6.43 15.77
CA LEU A 204 -2.95 5.95 15.57
C LEU A 204 -3.79 6.01 16.86
N ASP A 205 -3.18 5.77 18.02
CA ASP A 205 -3.85 5.88 19.32
C ASP A 205 -4.28 7.33 19.63
N HIS A 206 -3.61 8.32 19.04
CA HIS A 206 -3.90 9.76 19.17
C HIS A 206 -4.24 10.38 17.80
N LEU A 207 -4.89 9.61 16.93
CA LEU A 207 -5.14 10.00 15.54
C LEU A 207 -5.91 11.32 15.45
N ASP A 208 -6.91 11.52 16.30
CA ASP A 208 -7.70 12.74 16.41
C ASP A 208 -6.83 13.98 16.63
N ARG A 209 -5.88 13.91 17.58
CA ARG A 209 -4.97 15.02 17.89
C ARG A 209 -3.99 15.29 16.76
N TYR A 210 -3.39 14.26 16.20
CA TYR A 210 -2.42 14.43 15.12
C TYR A 210 -3.09 14.93 13.85
N LEU A 211 -4.28 14.42 13.52
CA LEU A 211 -5.02 14.85 12.34
C LEU A 211 -5.48 16.29 12.48
N ALA A 212 -6.01 16.69 13.64
CA ALA A 212 -6.36 18.09 13.91
C ALA A 212 -5.14 19.01 13.71
N ARG A 213 -4.00 18.65 14.32
CA ARG A 213 -2.75 19.41 14.15
C ARG A 213 -2.33 19.49 12.68
N TRP A 214 -2.40 18.39 11.94
CA TRP A 214 -2.04 18.37 10.53
C TRP A 214 -2.94 19.30 9.70
N ILE A 215 -4.26 19.27 9.97
CA ILE A 215 -5.25 20.12 9.28
C ILE A 215 -4.93 21.60 9.52
N ASP A 216 -4.68 21.99 10.77
CA ASP A 216 -4.36 23.37 11.14
C ASP A 216 -3.07 23.84 10.46
N GLU A 217 -2.00 23.05 10.52
CA GLU A 217 -0.72 23.35 9.87
C GLU A 217 -0.83 23.42 8.34
N ALA A 218 -1.61 22.52 7.73
CA ALA A 218 -1.81 22.49 6.30
C ALA A 218 -2.59 23.73 5.82
N ARG A 219 -3.68 24.09 6.52
CA ARG A 219 -4.50 25.27 6.23
C ARG A 219 -3.72 26.56 6.44
N ALA A 220 -2.93 26.67 7.51
CA ALA A 220 -2.06 27.82 7.77
C ALA A 220 -1.04 28.06 6.64
N ARG A 221 -0.70 27.01 5.87
CA ARG A 221 0.20 27.08 4.71
C ARG A 221 -0.53 27.24 3.37
N GLY A 222 -1.85 27.45 3.38
CA GLY A 222 -2.66 27.65 2.17
C GLY A 222 -3.12 26.36 1.50
N THR A 223 -2.96 25.19 2.15
CA THR A 223 -3.53 23.94 1.65
C THR A 223 -5.04 23.92 1.87
N ARG A 224 -5.80 23.57 0.83
CA ARG A 224 -7.25 23.34 0.93
C ARG A 224 -7.49 21.90 1.35
N VAL A 225 -7.99 21.72 2.57
CA VAL A 225 -8.19 20.40 3.16
C VAL A 225 -9.65 19.97 3.07
N HIS A 226 -9.88 18.77 2.56
CA HIS A 226 -11.17 18.10 2.43
C HIS A 226 -11.15 16.78 3.19
N VAL A 227 -12.31 16.32 3.63
CA VAL A 227 -12.48 15.02 4.30
C VAL A 227 -13.51 14.21 3.52
N ALA A 228 -13.17 12.95 3.24
CA ALA A 228 -14.03 12.00 2.57
C ALA A 228 -14.26 10.80 3.49
N ASP A 229 -15.51 10.61 3.91
CA ASP A 229 -15.89 9.48 4.77
C ASP A 229 -15.94 8.18 3.96
N THR A 230 -16.36 8.27 2.70
CA THR A 230 -16.54 7.16 1.77
C THR A 230 -15.72 7.32 0.49
N ASP A 231 -15.64 6.27 -0.31
CA ASP A 231 -15.08 6.33 -1.66
C ASP A 231 -15.96 7.15 -2.62
N GLU A 232 -17.29 7.18 -2.45
CA GLU A 232 -18.18 8.10 -3.18
C GLU A 232 -17.85 9.57 -2.87
N ASP A 233 -17.66 9.92 -1.59
CA ASP A 233 -17.28 11.29 -1.19
C ASP A 233 -15.95 11.70 -1.82
N ALA A 234 -14.97 10.81 -1.80
CA ALA A 234 -13.67 11.07 -2.39
C ALA A 234 -13.79 11.33 -3.90
N ARG A 235 -14.52 10.48 -4.63
CA ARG A 235 -14.77 10.68 -6.06
C ARG A 235 -15.46 12.01 -6.34
N ARG A 236 -16.53 12.30 -5.60
CA ARG A 236 -17.29 13.56 -5.74
C ARG A 236 -16.40 14.78 -5.52
N ILE A 237 -15.68 14.85 -4.40
CA ILE A 237 -14.79 15.98 -4.06
C ILE A 237 -13.74 16.20 -5.15
N VAL A 238 -13.09 15.13 -5.63
CA VAL A 238 -12.05 15.27 -6.64
C VAL A 238 -12.62 15.71 -7.99
N VAL A 239 -13.79 15.20 -8.39
CA VAL A 239 -14.49 15.63 -9.62
C VAL A 239 -14.92 17.10 -9.52
N GLU A 240 -15.40 17.55 -8.36
CA GLU A 240 -15.72 18.97 -8.11
C GLU A 240 -14.48 19.86 -8.27
N ILE A 241 -13.33 19.45 -7.70
CA ILE A 241 -12.06 20.18 -7.85
C ILE A 241 -11.62 20.22 -9.31
N ALA A 242 -11.70 19.10 -10.03
CA ALA A 242 -11.36 19.04 -11.45
C ALA A 242 -12.24 19.98 -12.29
N THR A 243 -13.54 20.01 -11.99
CA THR A 243 -14.52 20.90 -12.63
C THR A 243 -14.21 22.37 -12.35
N GLN A 244 -13.91 22.73 -11.10
CA GLN A 244 -13.53 24.09 -10.71
C GLN A 244 -12.23 24.54 -11.38
N ALA A 245 -11.26 23.62 -11.53
CA ALA A 245 -10.02 23.85 -12.25
C ALA A 245 -10.20 23.90 -13.78
N ARG A 246 -11.42 23.61 -14.29
CA ARG A 246 -11.72 23.43 -15.71
C ARG A 246 -10.77 22.42 -16.37
N ALA A 247 -10.40 21.40 -15.62
CA ALA A 247 -9.45 20.41 -16.07
C ALA A 247 -10.07 19.55 -17.16
N THR A 248 -9.38 19.44 -18.28
CA THR A 248 -9.71 18.48 -19.34
C THR A 248 -8.72 17.32 -19.35
N ARG A 249 -7.53 17.54 -18.78
CA ARG A 249 -6.47 16.53 -18.68
C ARG A 249 -5.86 16.47 -17.28
N CYS A 250 -5.75 15.26 -16.78
CA CYS A 250 -5.16 14.93 -15.49
C CYS A 250 -3.95 14.01 -15.68
N VAL A 251 -2.84 14.33 -15.02
CA VAL A 251 -1.72 13.40 -14.82
C VAL A 251 -1.78 12.87 -13.40
N LYS A 252 -1.64 11.56 -13.25
CA LYS A 252 -1.80 10.89 -11.96
C LYS A 252 -0.56 10.07 -11.63
N ALA A 253 -0.05 10.24 -10.41
CA ALA A 253 0.98 9.39 -9.85
C ALA A 253 0.34 8.17 -9.20
N LYS A 254 1.04 7.03 -9.28
CA LYS A 254 0.60 5.77 -8.70
C LYS A 254 0.22 5.92 -7.22
N SER A 255 -0.99 5.50 -6.87
CA SER A 255 -1.51 5.56 -5.51
C SER A 255 -2.54 4.47 -5.26
N MET A 256 -2.34 3.69 -4.19
CA MET A 256 -3.31 2.67 -3.83
C MET A 256 -4.65 3.28 -3.37
N ALA A 257 -4.63 4.52 -2.83
CA ALA A 257 -5.85 5.17 -2.35
C ALA A 257 -6.75 5.64 -3.51
N THR A 258 -6.15 6.04 -4.63
CA THR A 258 -6.91 6.40 -5.83
C THR A 258 -7.45 5.16 -6.55
N GLU A 259 -6.72 4.04 -6.51
CA GLU A 259 -7.23 2.74 -6.94
C GLU A 259 -8.40 2.31 -6.06
N GLU A 260 -8.25 2.37 -4.72
CA GLU A 260 -9.26 1.99 -3.74
C GLU A 260 -10.63 2.64 -4.00
N VAL A 261 -10.65 3.89 -4.47
CA VAL A 261 -11.88 4.64 -4.75
C VAL A 261 -12.25 4.68 -6.24
N ARG A 262 -11.55 3.94 -7.11
CA ARG A 262 -11.77 3.92 -8.57
C ARG A 262 -11.79 5.32 -9.19
N LEU A 263 -10.79 6.12 -8.83
CA LEU A 263 -10.79 7.54 -9.16
C LEU A 263 -10.72 7.82 -10.67
N ASN A 264 -10.01 6.99 -11.42
CA ASN A 264 -9.86 7.17 -12.87
C ASN A 264 -11.24 7.08 -13.56
N ASP A 265 -12.03 6.07 -13.25
CA ASP A 265 -13.40 5.90 -13.79
C ASP A 265 -14.28 7.12 -13.53
N ALA A 266 -14.20 7.70 -12.33
CA ALA A 266 -14.98 8.89 -11.97
C ALA A 266 -14.54 10.15 -12.72
N LEU A 267 -13.23 10.33 -12.94
CA LEU A 267 -12.68 11.44 -13.72
C LEU A 267 -12.99 11.30 -15.20
N GLU A 268 -12.86 10.09 -15.76
CA GLU A 268 -13.20 9.79 -17.15
C GLU A 268 -14.70 10.01 -17.42
N ALA A 269 -15.57 9.59 -16.51
CA ALA A 269 -17.00 9.85 -16.58
C ALA A 269 -17.34 11.35 -16.52
N ALA A 270 -16.50 12.15 -15.85
CA ALA A 270 -16.59 13.61 -15.81
C ALA A 270 -15.94 14.31 -17.01
N GLY A 271 -15.40 13.55 -17.99
CA GLY A 271 -14.77 14.10 -19.19
C GLY A 271 -13.31 14.55 -19.01
N VAL A 272 -12.64 14.12 -17.94
CA VAL A 272 -11.23 14.42 -17.67
C VAL A 272 -10.36 13.25 -18.12
N GLU A 273 -9.58 13.43 -19.19
CA GLU A 273 -8.61 12.44 -19.64
C GLU A 273 -7.54 12.24 -18.56
N THR A 274 -7.45 11.05 -17.99
CA THR A 274 -6.49 10.74 -16.92
C THR A 274 -5.36 9.87 -17.47
N VAL A 275 -4.11 10.29 -17.25
CA VAL A 275 -2.90 9.57 -17.67
C VAL A 275 -2.12 9.15 -16.43
N GLU A 276 -1.92 7.85 -16.25
CA GLU A 276 -1.00 7.32 -15.25
C GLU A 276 0.44 7.68 -15.61
N THR A 277 1.22 8.02 -14.60
CA THR A 277 2.58 8.56 -14.81
C THR A 277 3.67 7.66 -14.25
N ASP A 278 3.32 6.67 -13.42
CA ASP A 278 4.22 5.58 -13.06
C ASP A 278 4.35 4.66 -14.26
N LEU A 279 5.57 4.30 -14.64
CA LEU A 279 5.79 3.51 -15.85
C LEU A 279 4.98 2.21 -15.84
N GLY A 280 4.93 1.52 -14.70
CA GLY A 280 4.22 0.26 -14.58
C GLY A 280 2.71 0.44 -14.67
N GLU A 281 2.13 1.42 -13.96
CA GLU A 281 0.69 1.72 -14.06
C GLU A 281 0.30 2.24 -15.45
N TYR A 282 1.16 3.05 -16.10
CA TYR A 282 0.92 3.54 -17.46
C TYR A 282 0.79 2.39 -18.45
N ILE A 283 1.70 1.41 -18.39
CA ILE A 283 1.63 0.24 -19.27
C ILE A 283 0.38 -0.61 -18.98
N LEU A 284 0.01 -0.76 -17.70
CA LEU A 284 -1.24 -1.45 -17.35
C LEU A 284 -2.47 -0.71 -17.88
N GLN A 285 -2.48 0.63 -17.80
CA GLN A 285 -3.53 1.46 -18.36
C GLN A 285 -3.66 1.28 -19.88
N LEU A 286 -2.53 1.20 -20.62
CA LEU A 286 -2.53 0.93 -22.06
C LEU A 286 -3.15 -0.42 -22.43
N ASP A 287 -2.96 -1.43 -21.58
CA ASP A 287 -3.48 -2.78 -21.79
C ASP A 287 -4.88 -2.99 -21.19
N GLY A 288 -5.47 -2.00 -20.52
CA GLY A 288 -6.73 -2.17 -19.78
C GLY A 288 -6.63 -3.19 -18.64
N ASP A 289 -5.45 -3.30 -18.04
CA ASP A 289 -5.11 -4.26 -16.99
C ASP A 289 -4.96 -3.58 -15.62
N ALA A 290 -4.83 -4.36 -14.54
CA ALA A 290 -4.78 -3.88 -13.18
C ALA A 290 -3.46 -4.22 -12.46
N PRO A 291 -3.03 -3.42 -11.47
CA PRO A 291 -1.82 -3.69 -10.72
C PRO A 291 -1.96 -4.95 -9.86
N SER A 292 -0.92 -5.80 -9.85
CA SER A 292 -0.90 -7.03 -9.04
C SER A 292 0.06 -6.96 -7.84
N HIS A 293 0.88 -5.91 -7.70
CA HIS A 293 1.77 -5.73 -6.55
C HIS A 293 1.90 -4.27 -6.11
N ILE A 294 1.94 -4.04 -4.80
CA ILE A 294 1.93 -2.69 -4.20
C ILE A 294 3.13 -1.82 -4.64
N VAL A 295 4.30 -2.38 -4.97
CA VAL A 295 5.51 -1.61 -5.34
C VAL A 295 5.93 -1.84 -6.79
N THR A 296 5.40 -2.88 -7.43
CA THR A 296 5.86 -3.31 -8.77
C THR A 296 4.60 -3.70 -9.54
N PRO A 297 3.75 -2.72 -9.88
CA PRO A 297 2.36 -2.96 -10.25
C PRO A 297 2.22 -4.01 -11.36
N MET A 298 3.11 -3.96 -12.36
CA MET A 298 3.17 -4.90 -13.48
C MET A 298 4.05 -6.15 -13.25
N ILE A 299 4.26 -6.63 -12.02
CA ILE A 299 5.14 -7.78 -11.71
C ILE A 299 4.80 -9.07 -12.49
N HIS A 300 3.60 -9.15 -13.05
CA HIS A 300 3.08 -10.27 -13.82
C HIS A 300 3.34 -10.16 -15.33
N LYS A 301 3.94 -9.06 -15.82
CA LYS A 301 4.25 -8.82 -17.24
C LYS A 301 5.75 -8.87 -17.52
N ASP A 302 6.09 -9.26 -18.75
CA ASP A 302 7.45 -9.20 -19.28
C ASP A 302 7.66 -8.03 -20.25
N ARG A 303 8.91 -7.86 -20.68
CA ARG A 303 9.30 -6.80 -21.61
C ARG A 303 8.68 -6.96 -22.99
N ALA A 304 8.49 -8.19 -23.46
CA ALA A 304 7.88 -8.46 -24.75
C ALA A 304 6.41 -8.01 -24.77
N ALA A 305 5.68 -8.22 -23.67
CA ALA A 305 4.33 -7.68 -23.51
C ALA A 305 4.32 -6.14 -23.54
N VAL A 306 5.28 -5.48 -22.88
CA VAL A 306 5.42 -4.01 -22.95
C VAL A 306 5.68 -3.54 -24.38
N GLY A 307 6.60 -4.18 -25.11
CA GLY A 307 6.91 -3.84 -26.50
C GLY A 307 5.68 -3.94 -27.41
N ARG A 308 4.89 -5.01 -27.28
CA ARG A 308 3.64 -5.18 -28.00
C ARG A 308 2.59 -4.13 -27.63
N ALA A 309 2.50 -3.75 -26.35
CA ALA A 309 1.58 -2.70 -25.90
C ALA A 309 1.94 -1.34 -26.52
N PHE A 310 3.23 -0.99 -26.55
CA PHE A 310 3.67 0.27 -27.15
C PHE A 310 3.51 0.28 -28.67
N GLU A 311 3.84 -0.81 -29.36
CA GLU A 311 3.61 -0.92 -30.80
C GLU A 311 2.13 -0.72 -31.14
N ARG A 312 1.24 -1.40 -30.42
CA ARG A 312 -0.21 -1.36 -30.64
C ARG A 312 -0.83 0.00 -30.30
N GLU A 313 -0.52 0.55 -29.13
CA GLU A 313 -1.21 1.74 -28.60
C GLU A 313 -0.54 3.06 -28.98
N LEU A 314 0.76 3.05 -29.26
CA LEU A 314 1.55 4.26 -29.57
C LEU A 314 2.03 4.29 -31.02
N GLY A 315 1.91 3.19 -31.78
CA GLY A 315 2.32 3.13 -33.19
C GLY A 315 3.83 3.22 -33.40
N VAL A 316 4.63 2.85 -32.40
CA VAL A 316 6.10 2.82 -32.47
C VAL A 316 6.61 1.46 -32.91
N PRO A 317 7.80 1.35 -33.54
CA PRO A 317 8.38 0.04 -33.86
C PRO A 317 8.56 -0.83 -32.60
N TYR A 318 8.26 -2.13 -32.70
CA TYR A 318 8.48 -3.07 -31.62
C TYR A 318 9.93 -3.04 -31.10
N SER A 319 10.06 -3.05 -29.78
CA SER A 319 11.32 -3.26 -29.08
C SER A 319 11.05 -3.95 -27.75
N ASP A 320 11.94 -4.86 -27.34
CA ASP A 320 12.00 -5.41 -25.97
C ASP A 320 13.26 -4.97 -25.22
N ASP A 321 14.02 -4.05 -25.81
CA ASP A 321 15.15 -3.41 -25.16
C ASP A 321 14.68 -2.47 -24.05
N ARG A 322 15.35 -2.55 -22.90
CA ARG A 322 14.93 -1.85 -21.68
C ARG A 322 15.06 -0.34 -21.82
N GLU A 323 16.10 0.11 -22.48
CA GLU A 323 16.45 1.52 -22.61
C GLU A 323 15.57 2.18 -23.67
N ALA A 324 15.32 1.49 -24.79
CA ALA A 324 14.39 1.91 -25.82
C ALA A 324 12.95 2.05 -25.27
N LEU A 325 12.44 1.03 -24.56
CA LEU A 325 11.11 1.08 -23.94
C LEU A 325 10.99 2.24 -22.94
N ALA A 326 11.99 2.42 -22.07
CA ALA A 326 12.00 3.52 -21.13
C ALA A 326 12.05 4.89 -21.83
N ALA A 327 12.78 5.00 -22.94
CA ALA A 327 12.88 6.24 -23.73
C ALA A 327 11.53 6.60 -24.40
N ILE A 328 10.83 5.61 -24.97
CA ILE A 328 9.49 5.78 -25.55
C ILE A 328 8.52 6.30 -24.50
N ALA A 329 8.40 5.59 -23.36
CA ALA A 329 7.50 6.00 -22.29
C ALA A 329 7.85 7.40 -21.74
N ARG A 330 9.14 7.72 -21.62
CA ARG A 330 9.60 9.04 -21.20
C ARG A 330 9.18 10.14 -22.17
N ALA A 331 9.25 9.90 -23.47
CA ALA A 331 8.84 10.88 -24.48
C ALA A 331 7.34 11.19 -24.37
N GLU A 332 6.52 10.14 -24.28
CA GLU A 332 5.06 10.25 -24.13
C GLU A 332 4.66 10.97 -22.83
N LEU A 333 5.17 10.52 -21.68
CA LEU A 333 4.82 11.10 -20.39
C LEU A 333 5.27 12.56 -20.24
N ARG A 334 6.41 12.93 -20.84
CA ARG A 334 6.86 14.34 -20.85
C ARG A 334 5.87 15.27 -21.55
N ALA A 335 5.32 14.84 -22.68
CA ALA A 335 4.29 15.60 -23.38
C ALA A 335 3.00 15.68 -22.54
N ALA A 336 2.68 14.64 -21.77
CA ALA A 336 1.53 14.63 -20.87
C ALA A 336 1.67 15.66 -19.73
N PHE A 337 2.81 15.68 -19.02
CA PHE A 337 3.04 16.63 -17.92
C PHE A 337 2.89 18.09 -18.35
N GLY A 338 3.39 18.45 -19.55
CA GLY A 338 3.32 19.83 -20.04
C GLY A 338 1.93 20.31 -20.47
N ARG A 339 0.97 19.40 -20.63
CA ARG A 339 -0.40 19.69 -21.07
C ARG A 339 -1.46 19.43 -19.99
N ALA A 340 -1.04 19.05 -18.79
CA ALA A 340 -1.96 18.65 -17.74
C ALA A 340 -2.46 19.85 -16.94
N ASP A 341 -3.78 19.91 -16.74
CA ASP A 341 -4.45 20.93 -15.94
C ASP A 341 -4.43 20.57 -14.45
N LEU A 342 -4.54 19.27 -14.18
CA LEU A 342 -4.66 18.67 -12.86
C LEU A 342 -3.56 17.63 -12.62
N GLY A 343 -2.93 17.71 -11.45
CA GLY A 343 -2.00 16.70 -10.95
C GLY A 343 -2.59 15.95 -9.77
N ILE A 344 -2.71 14.63 -9.85
CA ILE A 344 -3.21 13.80 -8.75
C ILE A 344 -2.09 12.94 -8.19
N THR A 345 -1.91 12.99 -6.87
CA THR A 345 -0.96 12.15 -6.16
C THR A 345 -1.62 11.38 -5.02
N GLY A 346 -0.96 10.33 -4.55
CA GLY A 346 -1.20 9.80 -3.21
C GLY A 346 -0.36 10.51 -2.15
N GLY A 347 -0.14 9.82 -1.04
CA GLY A 347 0.81 10.20 0.00
C GLY A 347 1.32 8.96 0.74
N ASN A 348 2.62 8.86 0.93
CA ASN A 348 3.22 7.85 1.81
C ASN A 348 2.99 8.24 3.27
N PHE A 349 3.17 9.53 3.58
CA PHE A 349 3.02 10.07 4.93
C PHE A 349 2.37 11.46 4.92
N LEU A 350 1.62 11.75 5.98
CA LEU A 350 1.19 13.10 6.37
C LEU A 350 1.98 13.50 7.63
N VAL A 351 2.70 14.63 7.61
CA VAL A 351 3.55 15.04 8.75
C VAL A 351 2.80 16.07 9.60
N ALA A 352 2.30 15.65 10.76
CA ALA A 352 1.39 16.46 11.58
C ALA A 352 2.00 17.80 12.00
N SER A 353 3.29 17.84 12.32
CA SER A 353 3.96 19.06 12.77
C SER A 353 4.17 20.13 11.69
N THR A 354 3.96 19.81 10.41
CA THR A 354 4.25 20.72 9.29
C THR A 354 3.13 20.82 8.26
N GLY A 355 2.04 20.05 8.42
CA GLY A 355 0.96 19.95 7.43
C GLY A 355 1.43 19.37 6.09
N ALA A 356 2.58 18.68 6.05
CA ALA A 356 3.18 18.24 4.81
C ALA A 356 2.57 16.92 4.29
N VAL A 357 2.57 16.77 2.96
CA VAL A 357 2.35 15.49 2.27
C VAL A 357 3.69 15.00 1.71
N VAL A 358 4.03 13.75 2.02
CA VAL A 358 5.28 13.13 1.57
C VAL A 358 5.02 12.05 0.54
N ILE A 359 5.78 12.07 -0.54
CA ILE A 359 5.75 11.06 -1.59
C ILE A 359 7.16 10.53 -1.82
N GLY A 360 7.31 9.20 -1.75
CA GLY A 360 8.51 8.49 -2.18
C GLY A 360 8.30 7.87 -3.56
N THR A 361 9.14 8.22 -4.53
CA THR A 361 9.13 7.61 -5.87
C THR A 361 10.53 7.17 -6.29
N ASN A 362 10.60 6.16 -7.15
CA ASN A 362 11.86 5.74 -7.79
C ASN A 362 12.05 6.36 -9.19
N GLU A 363 11.06 7.13 -9.63
CA GLU A 363 11.00 7.83 -10.89
C GLU A 363 10.69 9.31 -10.63
N GLY A 364 11.05 10.20 -11.56
CA GLY A 364 10.80 11.64 -11.44
C GLY A 364 9.33 12.05 -11.67
N ASN A 365 8.48 11.10 -12.08
CA ASN A 365 7.07 11.28 -12.43
C ASN A 365 6.24 11.86 -11.28
N GLY A 366 6.45 11.42 -10.04
CA GLY A 366 5.70 11.90 -8.87
C GLY A 366 5.94 13.38 -8.60
N ARG A 367 7.21 13.83 -8.75
CA ARG A 367 7.54 15.26 -8.64
C ARG A 367 6.90 16.05 -9.78
N MET A 368 7.02 15.59 -11.02
CA MET A 368 6.42 16.28 -12.18
C MET A 368 4.90 16.39 -12.06
N THR A 369 4.23 15.32 -11.61
CA THR A 369 2.78 15.32 -11.30
C THR A 369 2.43 16.33 -10.22
N ALA A 370 3.31 16.48 -9.23
CA ALA A 370 3.10 17.37 -8.11
C ALA A 370 3.40 18.85 -8.40
N THR A 371 4.23 19.16 -9.40
CA THR A 371 4.75 20.52 -9.63
C THR A 371 4.46 21.13 -11.00
N ALA A 372 4.17 20.32 -12.02
CA ALA A 372 3.88 20.83 -13.37
C ALA A 372 2.44 21.36 -13.52
N PRO A 373 1.39 20.66 -13.04
CA PRO A 373 0.02 21.16 -13.15
C PRO A 373 -0.25 22.33 -12.19
N ARG A 374 -1.13 23.25 -12.59
CA ARG A 374 -1.51 24.43 -11.78
C ARG A 374 -2.29 24.04 -10.53
N THR A 375 -3.12 23.00 -10.64
CA THR A 375 -3.89 22.46 -9.50
C THR A 375 -3.37 21.07 -9.16
N ARG A 376 -3.13 20.83 -7.87
CA ARG A 376 -2.75 19.51 -7.36
C ARG A 376 -3.77 19.01 -6.35
N VAL A 377 -4.12 17.73 -6.46
CA VAL A 377 -4.89 16.99 -5.45
C VAL A 377 -4.02 15.86 -4.90
N ALA A 378 -3.93 15.75 -3.57
CA ALA A 378 -3.40 14.57 -2.90
C ALA A 378 -4.53 13.82 -2.19
N LEU A 379 -4.80 12.57 -2.59
CA LEU A 379 -5.75 11.69 -1.91
C LEU A 379 -4.99 10.74 -0.97
N VAL A 380 -5.20 10.88 0.34
CA VAL A 380 -4.39 10.18 1.35
C VAL A 380 -5.28 9.62 2.46
N GLY A 381 -5.08 8.36 2.80
CA GLY A 381 -5.76 7.74 3.94
C GLY A 381 -5.36 8.39 5.26
N ILE A 382 -6.31 8.59 6.17
CA ILE A 382 -6.05 9.18 7.50
C ILE A 382 -5.06 8.35 8.34
N ASP A 383 -4.90 7.07 8.01
CA ASP A 383 -3.96 6.13 8.63
C ASP A 383 -2.48 6.37 8.24
N LYS A 384 -2.20 7.34 7.36
CA LYS A 384 -0.85 7.65 6.88
C LYS A 384 -0.17 8.78 7.64
N ILE A 385 -0.76 9.25 8.73
CA ILE A 385 -0.20 10.34 9.52
C ILE A 385 0.97 9.88 10.40
N ILE A 386 1.95 10.77 10.58
CA ILE A 386 3.07 10.64 11.50
C ILE A 386 3.27 11.96 12.26
N PRO A 387 3.89 11.95 13.46
CA PRO A 387 3.95 13.12 14.33
C PRO A 387 4.74 14.30 13.74
N ASP A 388 5.95 14.03 13.23
CA ASP A 388 6.93 15.05 12.91
C ASP A 388 7.99 14.57 11.90
N MET A 389 8.99 15.43 11.64
CA MET A 389 10.08 15.17 10.71
C MET A 389 11.08 14.11 11.23
N GLU A 390 11.22 13.94 12.55
CA GLU A 390 12.07 12.89 13.12
C GLU A 390 11.44 11.52 12.86
N ALA A 391 10.13 11.40 13.10
CA ALA A 391 9.35 10.24 12.71
C ALA A 391 9.46 9.95 11.21
N LEU A 392 9.45 11.00 10.38
CA LEU A 392 9.61 10.85 8.94
C LEU A 392 10.97 10.25 8.58
N SER A 393 12.05 10.69 9.23
CA SER A 393 13.40 10.17 8.98
C SER A 393 13.49 8.66 9.24
N LEU A 394 12.87 8.19 10.34
CA LEU A 394 12.78 6.77 10.68
C LEU A 394 11.97 5.99 9.63
N MET A 395 10.80 6.51 9.26
CA MET A 395 9.90 5.85 8.31
C MET A 395 10.50 5.76 6.90
N LEU A 396 11.11 6.84 6.40
CA LEU A 396 11.81 6.85 5.12
C LEU A 396 13.06 5.95 5.15
N GLY A 397 13.78 5.93 6.28
CA GLY A 397 14.93 5.04 6.49
C GLY A 397 14.58 3.56 6.36
N LEU A 398 13.35 3.17 6.69
CA LEU A 398 12.86 1.79 6.58
C LEU A 398 12.15 1.49 5.26
N LEU A 399 11.40 2.43 4.69
CA LEU A 399 10.49 2.22 3.56
C LEU A 399 11.20 1.56 2.36
N ALA A 400 12.25 2.20 1.84
CA ALA A 400 12.95 1.71 0.64
C ALA A 400 13.83 0.48 0.94
N ARG A 401 14.53 0.48 2.08
CA ARG A 401 15.42 -0.62 2.49
C ARG A 401 14.69 -1.94 2.62
N THR A 402 13.49 -1.92 3.17
CA THR A 402 12.67 -3.13 3.35
C THR A 402 11.82 -3.48 2.13
N SER A 403 11.71 -2.58 1.16
CA SER A 403 10.91 -2.75 -0.06
C SER A 403 11.77 -3.15 -1.26
N THR A 404 12.51 -2.19 -1.82
CA THR A 404 13.32 -2.33 -3.03
C THR A 404 14.78 -2.64 -2.74
N GLY A 405 15.18 -2.70 -1.46
CA GLY A 405 16.58 -2.86 -1.08
C GLY A 405 17.42 -1.65 -1.42
N GLN A 406 16.82 -0.46 -1.51
CA GLN A 406 17.55 0.79 -1.74
C GLN A 406 17.76 1.54 -0.41
N PRO A 407 18.87 2.27 -0.22
CA PRO A 407 19.08 3.08 0.99
C PRO A 407 17.98 4.14 1.20
N LEU A 408 17.41 4.66 0.13
CA LEU A 408 16.26 5.57 0.13
C LEU A 408 15.54 5.43 -1.22
N THR A 409 14.31 5.94 -1.34
CA THR A 409 13.72 6.12 -2.66
C THR A 409 14.54 7.15 -3.44
N VAL A 410 14.59 7.01 -4.78
CA VAL A 410 15.37 7.93 -5.64
C VAL A 410 14.93 9.39 -5.45
N TYR A 411 13.63 9.60 -5.23
CA TYR A 411 13.05 10.88 -4.86
C TYR A 411 12.21 10.72 -3.59
N SER A 412 12.43 11.61 -2.63
CA SER A 412 11.58 11.80 -1.44
C SER A 412 11.11 13.25 -1.44
N SER A 413 9.90 13.48 -1.95
CA SER A 413 9.34 14.83 -2.12
C SER A 413 8.44 15.16 -0.93
N ILE A 414 8.70 16.30 -0.30
CA ILE A 414 7.93 16.82 0.84
C ILE A 414 7.30 18.13 0.41
N ALA A 415 5.97 18.19 0.38
CA ALA A 415 5.23 19.38 -0.01
C ALA A 415 4.42 19.92 1.17
N SER A 416 4.65 21.19 1.53
CA SER A 416 4.01 21.88 2.66
C SER A 416 3.27 23.13 2.18
N GLY A 417 2.21 22.93 1.40
CA GLY A 417 1.40 23.99 0.80
C GLY A 417 1.54 24.11 -0.72
N PRO A 418 0.73 24.98 -1.36
CA PRO A 418 0.92 25.39 -2.73
C PRO A 418 2.20 26.22 -2.89
N ARG A 419 2.57 26.47 -4.15
CA ARG A 419 3.69 27.33 -4.54
C ARG A 419 3.52 28.74 -3.99
N ARG A 420 4.58 29.30 -3.42
CA ARG A 420 4.63 30.66 -2.88
C ARG A 420 5.05 31.68 -3.94
N PRO A 421 4.75 32.97 -3.74
CA PRO A 421 5.27 34.03 -4.59
C PRO A 421 6.81 33.97 -4.69
N GLY A 422 7.33 33.99 -5.91
CA GLY A 422 8.77 33.94 -6.19
C GLY A 422 9.36 32.53 -6.33
N GLU A 423 8.61 31.47 -6.04
CA GLU A 423 9.05 30.09 -6.30
C GLU A 423 8.91 29.74 -7.80
N ALA A 424 9.90 29.01 -8.33
CA ALA A 424 9.98 28.72 -9.76
C ALA A 424 9.01 27.62 -10.22
N ASP A 425 8.69 26.65 -9.36
CA ASP A 425 7.85 25.48 -9.65
C ASP A 425 6.87 25.18 -8.51
N GLY A 426 5.82 24.40 -8.82
CA GLY A 426 4.80 24.00 -7.86
C GLY A 426 3.37 24.40 -8.26
N ALA A 427 2.39 23.67 -7.75
CA ALA A 427 0.98 23.95 -8.00
C ALA A 427 0.55 25.26 -7.34
N GLU A 428 -0.24 26.07 -8.05
CA GLU A 428 -0.86 27.30 -7.53
C GLU A 428 -1.92 27.00 -6.48
N ALA A 429 -2.61 25.87 -6.61
CA ALA A 429 -3.56 25.36 -5.63
C ALA A 429 -3.19 23.93 -5.22
N LEU A 430 -3.06 23.71 -3.90
CA LEU A 430 -2.91 22.38 -3.32
C LEU A 430 -4.18 22.02 -2.56
N HIS A 431 -4.83 20.94 -3.00
CA HIS A 431 -5.93 20.29 -2.31
C HIS A 431 -5.46 18.97 -1.71
N VAL A 432 -5.88 18.67 -0.49
CA VAL A 432 -5.66 17.35 0.13
C VAL A 432 -7.01 16.79 0.55
N VAL A 433 -7.31 15.57 0.09
CA VAL A 433 -8.50 14.82 0.45
C VAL A 433 -8.08 13.72 1.44
N LEU A 434 -8.50 13.88 2.69
CA LEU A 434 -8.28 12.92 3.76
C LEU A 434 -9.35 11.83 3.67
N LEU A 435 -8.92 10.60 3.39
CA LEU A 435 -9.81 9.46 3.17
C LEU A 435 -9.96 8.60 4.43
N ASP A 436 -11.17 8.48 4.95
CA ASP A 436 -11.51 7.49 5.97
C ASP A 436 -11.75 6.12 5.33
N ASN A 437 -12.82 5.98 4.55
CA ASN A 437 -13.23 4.76 3.88
C ASN A 437 -13.13 3.50 4.78
N GLY A 438 -13.66 3.61 6.00
CA GLY A 438 -13.68 2.54 6.99
C GLY A 438 -12.46 2.47 7.91
N ARG A 439 -11.49 3.38 7.78
CA ARG A 439 -10.29 3.45 8.65
C ARG A 439 -10.63 3.78 10.10
N SER A 440 -11.58 4.69 10.36
CA SER A 440 -12.02 4.98 11.74
C SER A 440 -12.68 3.75 12.38
N ARG A 441 -13.48 3.00 11.62
CA ARG A 441 -14.07 1.74 12.09
C ARG A 441 -13.00 0.69 12.35
N ALA A 442 -12.01 0.58 11.47
CA ALA A 442 -10.87 -0.31 11.64
C ALA A 442 -10.01 0.07 12.86
N LEU A 443 -9.87 1.36 13.16
CA LEU A 443 -9.11 1.87 14.31
C LEU A 443 -9.80 1.54 15.64
N ALA A 444 -11.14 1.59 15.66
CA ALA A 444 -11.94 1.21 16.82
C ALA A 444 -11.83 -0.29 17.16
N ASP A 445 -11.25 -1.09 16.27
CA ASP A 445 -11.09 -2.53 16.46
C ASP A 445 -9.86 -2.86 17.33
N PRO A 446 -10.04 -3.41 18.55
CA PRO A 446 -8.93 -3.63 19.47
C PRO A 446 -7.97 -4.74 19.03
N GLU A 447 -8.40 -5.67 18.16
CA GLU A 447 -7.56 -6.78 17.70
C GLU A 447 -6.95 -6.50 16.32
N LEU A 448 -7.65 -5.78 15.44
CA LEU A 448 -7.27 -5.64 14.04
C LEU A 448 -6.70 -4.27 13.64
N ARG A 449 -6.85 -3.23 14.49
CA ARG A 449 -6.37 -1.86 14.22
C ARG A 449 -4.90 -1.77 13.83
N ASP A 450 -4.09 -2.71 14.31
CA ASP A 450 -2.67 -2.79 14.04
C ASP A 450 -2.32 -2.89 12.54
N ALA A 451 -3.26 -3.36 11.71
CA ALA A 451 -3.12 -3.36 10.25
C ALA A 451 -2.96 -1.95 9.65
N LEU A 452 -3.53 -0.92 10.29
CA LEU A 452 -3.47 0.47 9.84
C LEU A 452 -2.06 1.06 9.93
N ARG A 453 -1.15 0.46 10.71
CA ARG A 453 0.26 0.88 10.79
C ARG A 453 1.03 0.68 9.48
N CYS A 454 0.45 -0.04 8.51
CA CYS A 454 1.15 -0.43 7.30
C CYS A 454 1.62 0.78 6.46
N ILE A 455 2.93 0.87 6.23
CA ILE A 455 3.55 1.88 5.35
C ILE A 455 3.61 1.47 3.86
N ARG A 456 2.87 0.42 3.48
CA ARG A 456 2.76 -0.07 2.09
C ARG A 456 4.10 -0.44 1.42
N CYS A 457 5.06 -0.97 2.16
CA CYS A 457 6.38 -1.33 1.61
C CYS A 457 6.41 -2.61 0.75
N GLY A 458 5.36 -3.44 0.73
CA GLY A 458 5.34 -4.69 -0.04
C GLY A 458 6.23 -5.83 0.48
N ALA A 459 7.04 -5.63 1.54
CA ALA A 459 7.93 -6.68 2.08
C ALA A 459 7.21 -8.00 2.40
N CYS A 460 6.00 -7.91 2.96
CA CYS A 460 5.19 -9.07 3.28
C CYS A 460 4.70 -9.85 2.04
N LEU A 461 4.49 -9.19 0.90
CA LEU A 461 4.13 -9.85 -0.36
C LEU A 461 5.33 -10.66 -0.85
N ASN A 462 6.50 -10.03 -0.89
CA ASN A 462 7.75 -10.65 -1.35
C ASN A 462 8.14 -11.89 -0.52
N ALA A 463 7.95 -11.84 0.79
CA ALA A 463 8.27 -12.94 1.70
C ALA A 463 7.21 -14.08 1.72
N CYS A 464 6.01 -13.85 1.20
CA CYS A 464 4.89 -14.78 1.35
C CYS A 464 4.90 -15.91 0.33
N PRO A 465 4.98 -17.19 0.74
CA PRO A 465 4.94 -18.31 -0.20
C PRO A 465 3.59 -18.45 -0.91
N VAL A 466 2.48 -18.02 -0.30
CA VAL A 466 1.15 -18.07 -0.93
C VAL A 466 1.05 -17.01 -2.03
N TYR A 467 1.47 -15.77 -1.77
CA TYR A 467 1.48 -14.70 -2.77
C TYR A 467 2.37 -15.04 -3.97
N ARG A 468 3.54 -15.66 -3.73
CA ARG A 468 4.45 -16.14 -4.80
C ARG A 468 3.79 -17.12 -5.78
N ARG A 469 2.71 -17.80 -5.37
CA ARG A 469 2.00 -18.79 -6.17
C ARG A 469 0.67 -18.27 -6.70
N ALA A 470 -0.08 -17.53 -5.88
CA ALA A 470 -1.39 -17.01 -6.25
C ALA A 470 -1.33 -15.73 -7.11
N GLY A 471 -0.21 -14.99 -7.08
CA GLY A 471 -0.15 -13.66 -7.66
C GLY A 471 -1.02 -12.64 -6.90
N GLY A 472 -1.14 -11.44 -7.46
CA GLY A 472 -1.94 -10.36 -6.86
C GLY A 472 -3.42 -10.45 -7.18
N HIS A 473 -3.76 -10.69 -8.45
CA HIS A 473 -5.15 -10.63 -8.93
C HIS A 473 -6.08 -11.67 -8.30
N ALA A 474 -5.54 -12.83 -7.88
CA ALA A 474 -6.33 -13.85 -7.17
C ALA A 474 -6.95 -13.33 -5.85
N TYR A 475 -6.35 -12.31 -5.23
CA TYR A 475 -6.89 -11.71 -4.00
C TYR A 475 -8.15 -10.87 -4.22
N GLY A 476 -8.44 -10.45 -5.47
CA GLY A 476 -9.67 -9.71 -5.79
C GLY A 476 -9.77 -8.36 -5.08
N SER A 477 -8.65 -7.67 -4.86
CA SER A 477 -8.59 -6.40 -4.14
C SER A 477 -7.34 -5.61 -4.52
N VAL A 478 -7.46 -4.29 -4.48
CA VAL A 478 -6.36 -3.32 -4.57
C VAL A 478 -5.22 -3.63 -3.59
N TYR A 479 -5.53 -4.24 -2.43
CA TYR A 479 -4.53 -4.69 -1.48
C TYR A 479 -4.38 -6.22 -1.55
N PRO A 480 -3.33 -6.75 -2.22
CA PRO A 480 -3.07 -8.19 -2.26
C PRO A 480 -2.11 -8.65 -1.16
N GLY A 481 -1.88 -9.97 -1.11
CA GLY A 481 -0.90 -10.59 -0.22
C GLY A 481 -1.30 -10.60 1.27
N PRO A 482 -0.36 -10.86 2.19
CA PRO A 482 -0.68 -11.02 3.61
C PRO A 482 -1.31 -9.78 4.26
N ILE A 483 -0.85 -8.57 3.91
CA ILE A 483 -1.49 -7.34 4.41
C ILE A 483 -2.90 -7.18 3.83
N GLY A 484 -3.08 -7.49 2.55
CA GLY A 484 -4.38 -7.49 1.89
C GLY A 484 -5.38 -8.44 2.53
N ALA A 485 -4.93 -9.66 2.86
CA ALA A 485 -5.73 -10.66 3.53
C ALA A 485 -6.25 -10.25 4.92
N VAL A 486 -5.62 -9.25 5.55
CA VAL A 486 -6.08 -8.65 6.81
C VAL A 486 -6.90 -7.38 6.54
N LEU A 487 -6.37 -6.47 5.74
CA LEU A 487 -6.91 -5.12 5.60
C LEU A 487 -8.16 -5.08 4.73
N THR A 488 -8.19 -5.83 3.62
CA THR A 488 -9.34 -5.85 2.71
C THR A 488 -10.64 -6.23 3.42
N PRO A 489 -10.74 -7.37 4.15
CA PRO A 489 -11.95 -7.68 4.91
C PRO A 489 -12.21 -6.73 6.09
N LEU A 490 -11.19 -6.01 6.59
CA LEU A 490 -11.35 -5.00 7.64
C LEU A 490 -12.03 -3.72 7.11
N LEU A 491 -11.65 -3.28 5.90
CA LEU A 491 -12.21 -2.10 5.23
C LEU A 491 -13.53 -2.39 4.51
N ALA A 492 -13.63 -3.49 3.77
CA ALA A 492 -14.85 -3.87 3.03
C ALA A 492 -15.92 -4.55 3.91
N GLY A 493 -15.54 -4.98 5.11
CA GLY A 493 -16.40 -5.75 6.02
C GLY A 493 -16.16 -7.26 5.93
N GLN A 494 -16.33 -7.93 7.07
CA GLN A 494 -15.87 -9.31 7.30
C GLN A 494 -16.61 -10.41 6.51
N GLY A 495 -17.64 -10.06 5.72
CA GLY A 495 -18.37 -10.98 4.84
C GLY A 495 -17.95 -10.92 3.37
N ALA A 496 -17.31 -9.83 2.94
CA ALA A 496 -16.94 -9.61 1.55
C ALA A 496 -15.86 -10.58 1.06
N TYR A 497 -14.95 -10.97 1.94
CA TYR A 497 -13.77 -11.78 1.61
C TYR A 497 -13.58 -12.93 2.62
N PRO A 498 -14.46 -13.95 2.61
CA PRO A 498 -14.48 -14.99 3.63
C PRO A 498 -13.23 -15.88 3.66
N ASP A 499 -12.55 -16.10 2.54
CA ASP A 499 -11.41 -17.01 2.47
C ASP A 499 -10.04 -16.30 2.50
N LEU A 500 -9.98 -14.97 2.32
CA LEU A 500 -8.73 -14.22 2.41
C LEU A 500 -7.97 -14.42 3.74
N PRO A 501 -8.62 -14.42 4.93
CA PRO A 501 -7.93 -14.75 6.18
C PRO A 501 -7.31 -16.16 6.20
N HIS A 502 -7.76 -17.04 5.31
CA HIS A 502 -7.27 -18.42 5.15
C HIS A 502 -6.14 -18.55 4.11
N ALA A 503 -5.89 -17.52 3.30
CA ALA A 503 -4.82 -17.47 2.27
C ALA A 503 -3.41 -17.31 2.87
N THR A 504 -3.05 -18.15 3.84
CA THR A 504 -1.77 -18.12 4.54
C THR A 504 -1.43 -19.48 5.14
N SER A 505 -0.14 -19.81 5.15
CA SER A 505 0.40 -20.95 5.90
C SER A 505 0.68 -20.64 7.38
N LEU A 506 0.45 -19.39 7.81
CA LEU A 506 0.79 -18.89 9.15
C LEU A 506 2.29 -19.06 9.52
N CYS A 507 3.19 -19.11 8.53
CA CYS A 507 4.62 -19.35 8.76
C CYS A 507 5.39 -18.21 9.46
N GLY A 508 4.77 -17.04 9.66
CA GLY A 508 5.39 -15.89 10.33
C GLY A 508 6.41 -15.09 9.49
N ALA A 509 6.67 -15.48 8.25
CA ALA A 509 7.63 -14.77 7.39
C ALA A 509 7.25 -13.29 7.21
N CYS A 510 5.97 -12.99 6.98
CA CYS A 510 5.48 -11.62 6.82
C CYS A 510 5.67 -10.75 8.07
N HIS A 511 5.60 -11.31 9.28
CA HIS A 511 5.89 -10.59 10.52
C HIS A 511 7.38 -10.31 10.65
N ARG A 512 8.25 -11.30 10.42
CA ARG A 512 9.72 -11.15 10.52
C ARG A 512 10.29 -10.04 9.63
N VAL A 513 9.62 -9.74 8.52
CA VAL A 513 10.09 -8.78 7.51
C VAL A 513 9.39 -7.42 7.60
N CYS A 514 8.35 -7.28 8.43
CA CYS A 514 7.56 -6.06 8.50
C CYS A 514 8.39 -4.92 9.13
N PRO A 515 8.61 -3.79 8.43
CA PRO A 515 9.43 -2.67 8.96
C PRO A 515 8.82 -1.98 10.17
N VAL A 516 7.50 -2.12 10.38
CA VAL A 516 6.73 -1.49 11.46
C VAL A 516 6.13 -2.53 12.41
N ASP A 517 6.72 -3.72 12.45
CA ASP A 517 6.43 -4.78 13.41
C ASP A 517 4.93 -5.14 13.56
N ILE A 518 4.28 -5.39 12.42
CA ILE A 518 2.89 -5.90 12.38
C ILE A 518 2.92 -7.42 12.40
N ASP A 519 2.29 -8.03 13.40
CA ASP A 519 2.07 -9.47 13.50
C ASP A 519 0.87 -9.91 12.64
N LEU A 520 1.06 -9.92 11.33
CA LEU A 520 0.03 -10.33 10.38
C LEU A 520 -0.54 -11.75 10.64
N PRO A 521 0.26 -12.77 11.03
CA PRO A 521 -0.28 -14.07 11.45
C PRO A 521 -1.31 -13.96 12.57
N ALA A 522 -1.03 -13.19 13.64
CA ALA A 522 -1.96 -12.99 14.73
C ALA A 522 -3.26 -12.31 14.25
N LEU A 523 -3.15 -11.29 13.39
CA LEU A 523 -4.32 -10.61 12.82
C LEU A 523 -5.19 -11.53 11.94
N LEU A 524 -4.55 -12.42 11.16
CA LEU A 524 -5.26 -13.41 10.35
C LEU A 524 -5.99 -14.43 11.24
N ILE A 525 -5.37 -14.87 12.34
CA ILE A 525 -6.02 -15.74 13.33
C ILE A 525 -7.20 -15.02 14.00
N ALA A 526 -7.08 -13.73 14.32
CA ALA A 526 -8.17 -12.95 14.89
C ALA A 526 -9.38 -12.88 13.94
N HIS A 527 -9.16 -12.63 12.64
CA HIS A 527 -10.21 -12.73 11.62
C HIS A 527 -10.89 -14.10 11.61
N ARG A 528 -10.11 -15.20 11.58
CA ARG A 528 -10.66 -16.56 11.59
C ARG A 528 -11.47 -16.85 12.85
N ARG A 529 -11.00 -16.40 14.03
CA ARG A 529 -11.72 -16.54 15.30
C ARG A 529 -13.09 -15.87 15.25
N ARG A 530 -13.17 -14.70 14.61
CA ARG A 530 -14.44 -13.98 14.42
C ARG A 530 -15.37 -14.66 13.44
N GLN A 531 -14.85 -15.23 12.36
CA GLN A 531 -15.66 -16.05 11.46
C GLN A 531 -16.30 -17.24 12.20
N VAL A 532 -15.54 -17.87 13.10
CA VAL A 532 -16.06 -18.94 13.99
C VAL A 532 -17.13 -18.40 14.93
N SER A 533 -16.87 -17.32 15.67
CA SER A 533 -17.81 -16.77 16.66
C SER A 533 -19.10 -16.23 16.02
N GLN A 534 -19.01 -15.68 14.81
CA GLN A 534 -20.15 -15.19 14.03
C GLN A 534 -20.84 -16.31 13.22
N ARG A 535 -20.46 -17.58 13.40
CA ARG A 535 -21.03 -18.75 12.70
C ARG A 535 -20.96 -18.65 11.17
N ARG A 536 -19.96 -17.96 10.63
CA ARG A 536 -19.69 -17.84 9.18
C ARG A 536 -18.96 -19.04 8.59
N ILE A 537 -18.65 -20.03 9.42
CA ILE A 537 -18.13 -21.34 9.00
C ILE A 537 -19.26 -22.38 8.94
N ALA A 538 -19.13 -23.33 8.01
CA ALA A 538 -20.14 -24.36 7.78
C ALA A 538 -20.42 -25.15 9.06
N TRP A 539 -21.70 -25.51 9.30
CA TRP A 539 -22.07 -26.25 10.51
C TRP A 539 -21.39 -27.63 10.58
N ARG A 540 -21.17 -28.28 9.44
CA ARG A 540 -20.45 -29.56 9.34
C ARG A 540 -19.02 -29.43 9.82
N GLU A 541 -18.34 -28.36 9.41
CA GLU A 541 -16.97 -28.05 9.84
C GLU A 541 -16.91 -27.80 11.34
N ARG A 542 -17.88 -27.03 11.89
CA ARG A 542 -18.01 -26.83 13.34
C ARG A 542 -18.17 -28.15 14.08
N LEU A 543 -19.09 -29.01 13.63
CA LEU A 543 -19.33 -30.31 14.24
C LEU A 543 -18.07 -31.19 14.24
N VAL A 544 -17.37 -31.27 13.11
CA VAL A 544 -16.11 -32.02 12.99
C VAL A 544 -15.07 -31.51 14.00
N HIS A 545 -14.87 -30.19 14.10
CA HIS A 545 -13.92 -29.62 15.06
C HIS A 545 -14.35 -29.84 16.51
N HIS A 546 -15.65 -29.76 16.82
CA HIS A 546 -16.16 -30.05 18.16
C HIS A 546 -15.94 -31.51 18.57
N LEU A 547 -16.27 -32.45 17.68
CA LEU A 547 -16.02 -33.89 17.90
C LEU A 547 -14.53 -34.17 18.03
N TRP A 548 -13.70 -33.52 17.21
CA TRP A 548 -12.25 -33.66 17.31
C TRP A 548 -11.73 -33.13 18.65
N ALA A 549 -12.11 -31.92 19.06
CA ALA A 549 -11.73 -31.36 20.34
C ALA A 549 -12.19 -32.22 21.53
N TRP A 550 -13.41 -32.76 21.47
CA TRP A 550 -13.91 -33.71 22.46
C TRP A 550 -13.07 -34.99 22.50
N SER A 551 -12.72 -35.57 21.34
CA SER A 551 -11.87 -36.76 21.26
C SER A 551 -10.47 -36.56 21.85
N LEU A 552 -9.90 -35.36 21.72
CA LEU A 552 -8.59 -34.99 22.26
C LEU A 552 -8.59 -34.84 23.80
N ARG A 553 -9.75 -34.53 24.41
CA ARG A 553 -9.91 -34.46 25.87
C ARG A 553 -9.96 -35.83 26.52
N LEU A 554 -10.41 -36.86 25.80
CA LEU A 554 -10.53 -38.23 26.29
C LEU A 554 -9.26 -39.03 25.93
N GLY A 555 -8.36 -39.22 26.89
CA GLY A 555 -7.07 -39.88 26.65
C GLY A 555 -7.16 -41.28 26.05
N TRP A 556 -8.22 -42.05 26.35
CA TRP A 556 -8.45 -43.36 25.74
C TRP A 556 -8.91 -43.24 24.28
N ALA A 557 -9.83 -42.31 23.98
CA ALA A 557 -10.35 -42.08 22.64
C ALA A 557 -9.25 -41.56 21.70
N TYR A 558 -8.41 -40.64 22.17
CA TYR A 558 -7.22 -40.19 21.45
C TYR A 558 -6.25 -41.33 21.12
N ARG A 559 -6.00 -42.25 22.07
CA ARG A 559 -5.12 -43.40 21.82
C ARG A 559 -5.74 -44.38 20.82
N LEU A 560 -7.05 -44.61 20.90
CA LEU A 560 -7.77 -45.46 19.96
C LEU A 560 -7.79 -44.86 18.55
N SER A 561 -8.06 -43.56 18.43
CA SER A 561 -8.09 -42.87 17.14
C SER A 561 -6.72 -42.90 16.45
N LEU A 562 -5.62 -42.70 17.18
CA LEU A 562 -4.27 -42.84 16.62
C LEU A 562 -3.97 -44.28 16.15
N ARG A 563 -4.42 -45.31 16.89
CA ARG A 563 -4.25 -46.71 16.49
C ARG A 563 -5.01 -47.01 15.21
N LEU A 564 -6.27 -46.59 15.14
CA LEU A 564 -7.14 -46.77 13.98
C LEU A 564 -6.61 -46.00 12.77
N GLN A 565 -6.22 -44.73 12.95
CA GLN A 565 -5.64 -43.90 11.90
C GLN A 565 -4.36 -44.54 11.34
N ARG A 566 -3.45 -45.01 12.20
CA ARG A 566 -2.24 -45.72 11.77
C ARG A 566 -2.58 -46.98 10.97
N TRP A 567 -3.49 -47.82 11.48
CA TRP A 567 -3.90 -49.04 10.79
C TRP A 567 -4.50 -48.75 9.41
N LEU A 568 -5.42 -47.79 9.34
CA LEU A 568 -6.10 -47.38 8.11
C LEU A 568 -5.13 -46.81 7.06
N LEU A 569 -4.27 -45.88 7.48
CA LEU A 569 -3.31 -45.23 6.58
C LEU A 569 -2.24 -46.21 6.08
N ARG A 570 -1.79 -47.16 6.92
CA ARG A 570 -0.84 -48.19 6.49
C ARG A 570 -1.45 -49.20 5.53
N ARG A 571 -2.73 -49.59 5.70
CA ARG A 571 -3.44 -50.45 4.74
C ARG A 571 -3.67 -49.77 3.38
N ARG A 572 -3.66 -48.44 3.34
CA ARG A 572 -3.81 -47.65 2.12
C ARG A 572 -2.48 -47.24 1.49
N ALA A 573 -1.36 -47.44 2.17
CA ALA A 573 -0.08 -47.17 1.59
C ALA A 573 0.26 -48.27 0.56
N GLY A 574 0.71 -47.86 -0.62
CA GLY A 574 1.24 -48.79 -1.62
C GLY A 574 2.56 -49.41 -1.18
N ALA A 575 3.12 -50.27 -2.02
CA ALA A 575 4.38 -50.98 -1.74
C ALA A 575 5.54 -50.03 -1.39
N GLY A 576 5.57 -48.82 -1.98
CA GLY A 576 6.55 -47.79 -1.68
C GLY A 576 6.40 -47.09 -0.32
N GLY A 577 5.41 -47.46 0.51
CA GLY A 577 5.17 -46.82 1.80
C GLY A 577 4.52 -45.44 1.72
N PHE A 578 3.91 -45.11 0.58
CA PHE A 578 3.20 -43.85 0.36
C PHE A 578 1.74 -44.10 -0.01
N ILE A 579 0.88 -43.16 0.38
CA ILE A 579 -0.53 -43.11 0.04
C ILE A 579 -0.67 -42.10 -1.09
N GLU A 580 -0.92 -42.60 -2.30
CA GLU A 580 -1.01 -41.80 -3.53
C GLU A 580 -2.44 -41.33 -3.83
N ARG A 581 -3.45 -42.01 -3.28
CA ARG A 581 -4.86 -41.65 -3.45
C ARG A 581 -5.61 -41.83 -2.13
N ALA A 582 -6.16 -40.74 -1.61
CA ALA A 582 -7.00 -40.75 -0.42
C ALA A 582 -8.44 -40.33 -0.76
N PRO A 583 -9.46 -40.92 -0.11
CA PRO A 583 -10.86 -40.55 -0.34
C PRO A 583 -11.25 -39.23 0.36
N GLY A 584 -12.37 -38.64 -0.09
CA GLY A 584 -12.99 -37.49 0.58
C GLY A 584 -12.11 -36.24 0.58
N PRO A 585 -12.12 -35.42 1.66
CA PRO A 585 -11.32 -34.20 1.74
C PRO A 585 -9.81 -34.39 1.59
N ALA A 586 -9.30 -35.59 1.93
CA ALA A 586 -7.88 -35.94 1.78
C ALA A 586 -7.47 -36.10 0.31
N ARG A 587 -8.43 -36.30 -0.61
CA ARG A 587 -8.20 -36.38 -2.06
C ARG A 587 -7.45 -35.15 -2.57
N ARG A 588 -7.87 -33.95 -2.15
CA ARG A 588 -7.26 -32.66 -2.53
C ARG A 588 -5.76 -32.58 -2.21
N TRP A 589 -5.32 -33.25 -1.15
CA TRP A 589 -3.90 -33.36 -0.85
C TRP A 589 -3.22 -34.36 -1.79
N THR A 590 -3.81 -35.55 -1.94
CA THR A 590 -3.24 -36.63 -2.77
C THR A 590 -3.26 -36.37 -4.27
N GLU A 591 -4.02 -35.38 -4.74
CA GLU A 591 -3.99 -34.89 -6.13
C GLU A 591 -2.63 -34.28 -6.52
N THR A 592 -1.89 -33.74 -5.56
CA THR A 592 -0.60 -33.08 -5.83
C THR A 592 0.56 -33.63 -5.00
N ARG A 593 0.29 -34.42 -3.96
CA ARG A 593 1.31 -34.89 -3.00
C ARG A 593 1.01 -36.29 -2.47
N ALA A 594 2.00 -37.16 -2.47
CA ALA A 594 1.90 -38.42 -1.75
C ALA A 594 2.01 -38.22 -0.22
N LEU A 595 1.24 -38.98 0.57
CA LEU A 595 1.35 -38.99 2.03
C LEU A 595 2.23 -40.16 2.49
N PRO A 596 3.28 -39.94 3.30
CA PRO A 596 4.06 -41.04 3.84
C PRO A 596 3.19 -41.88 4.79
N ALA A 597 3.33 -43.20 4.72
CA ALA A 597 2.68 -44.11 5.65
C ALA A 597 3.18 -43.82 7.07
N PRO A 598 2.29 -43.81 8.08
CA PRO A 598 2.73 -43.70 9.47
C PRO A 598 3.71 -44.81 9.85
N ALA A 599 4.69 -44.47 10.69
CA ALA A 599 5.71 -45.42 11.14
C ALA A 599 5.08 -46.71 11.71
N PRO A 600 5.71 -47.89 11.50
CA PRO A 600 5.17 -49.18 11.96
C PRO A 600 4.90 -49.20 13.47
N ALA A 601 5.78 -48.58 14.25
CA ALA A 601 5.65 -48.45 15.70
C ALA A 601 5.45 -46.99 16.12
N PRO A 602 4.49 -46.68 17.02
CA PRO A 602 4.34 -45.33 17.55
C PRO A 602 5.52 -44.96 18.43
N PHE A 603 5.91 -43.69 18.43
CA PHE A 603 7.03 -43.14 19.21
C PHE A 603 6.99 -43.59 20.68
N ARG A 604 5.84 -43.55 21.36
CA ARG A 604 5.71 -43.99 22.76
C ARG A 604 6.02 -45.47 22.98
N SER A 605 5.77 -46.32 22.00
CA SER A 605 6.15 -47.74 22.08
C SER A 605 7.64 -47.93 21.84
N TRP A 606 8.20 -47.20 20.87
CA TRP A 606 9.64 -47.19 20.61
C TRP A 606 10.42 -46.64 21.80
N TRP A 607 10.00 -45.50 22.37
CA TRP A 607 10.61 -44.87 23.54
C TRP A 607 10.60 -45.76 24.77
N ARG A 608 9.48 -46.45 25.06
CA ARG A 608 9.41 -47.41 26.17
C ARG A 608 10.30 -48.64 25.96
N ARG A 609 10.47 -49.09 24.71
CA ARG A 609 11.43 -50.16 24.39
C ARG A 609 12.87 -49.65 24.53
N TRP A 610 13.14 -48.43 24.08
CA TRP A 610 14.47 -47.81 24.15
C TRP A 610 14.88 -47.55 25.60
N GLY A 611 14.03 -46.96 26.43
CA GLY A 611 14.30 -46.73 27.85
C GLY A 611 14.51 -48.03 28.64
N ARG A 612 13.84 -49.13 28.27
CA ARG A 612 14.11 -50.47 28.84
C ARG A 612 15.46 -51.05 28.42
N ARG A 613 15.90 -50.78 27.17
CA ARG A 613 17.22 -51.19 26.67
C ARG A 613 18.37 -50.35 27.26
N GLY A 614 18.16 -49.05 27.45
CA GLY A 614 19.11 -48.17 28.14
C GLY A 614 19.25 -48.50 29.63
N ALA A 615 18.16 -48.89 30.30
CA ALA A 615 18.21 -49.34 31.69
C ALA A 615 18.84 -50.73 31.87
N ALA A 616 18.79 -51.60 30.86
CA ALA A 616 19.51 -52.88 30.86
C ALA A 616 21.02 -52.68 30.62
N GLY A 617 21.40 -51.91 29.60
CA GLY A 617 22.83 -51.63 29.31
C GLY A 617 23.56 -50.80 30.38
N TRP A 618 22.85 -50.02 31.20
CA TRP A 618 23.44 -49.29 32.33
C TRP A 618 23.65 -50.17 33.58
N ARG A 619 22.91 -51.28 33.72
CA ARG A 619 23.10 -52.25 34.81
C ARG A 619 24.22 -53.25 34.49
N ASP A 620 24.39 -53.61 33.23
CA ASP A 620 25.42 -54.55 32.80
C ASP A 620 26.83 -53.91 32.73
N GLY A 621 26.93 -52.57 32.77
CA GLY A 621 28.21 -51.83 32.74
C GLY A 621 28.80 -51.49 34.12
N ALA A 622 28.11 -51.79 35.23
CA ALA A 622 28.55 -51.46 36.60
C ALA A 622 29.06 -52.67 37.40
N GLY A 623 29.14 -53.85 36.79
CA GLY A 623 29.47 -55.11 37.48
C GLY A 623 30.79 -55.78 37.05
N GLY A 624 31.70 -55.09 36.38
CA GLY A 624 32.93 -55.70 35.89
C GLY A 624 34.10 -54.74 35.78
N ARG A 625 34.81 -54.56 36.90
CA ARG A 625 36.23 -54.19 36.99
C ARG A 625 36.67 -54.22 38.47
N ASP A 626 36.84 -55.43 38.99
CA ASP A 626 37.88 -55.74 39.98
C ASP A 626 38.76 -56.82 39.31
N GLY A 627 40.04 -56.52 39.16
CA GLY A 627 41.02 -57.31 38.41
C GLY A 627 42.09 -56.43 37.78
#